data_AF-A0A354PFZ2-F1
#
_entry.id   AF-A0A354PFZ2-F1
#
_cell.length_a   1.000
_cell.length_b   1.000
_cell.length_c   1.000
_cell.angle_alpha   90.00
_cell.angle_beta   90.00
_cell.angle_gamma   90.00
#
_symmetry.space_group_name_H-M   'P 1'
#
loop_
_entity.id
_entity.type
_entity.pdbx_description
1 polymer ?
#
loop_
_entity_poly.entity_id
_entity_poly.type
_entity_poly.pdbx_seq_one_letter_code
_entity_poly.pdbx_strand_id
1 'polypeptide(L)'
;MYIESDGSRKSLGDVDVLYHEGIYHLFHLVLPNHDYIAHAISRDGLYWIRVENALFIGHPGSWDDSMLWTMHVTPDPHRPGHWRMFYTGISRHDRGLKQRIGMARSEDLYNWTKADVSWVHEGKLPRKPRDEPTNIVAKVDS
;
A
#
# COMPACT_ATOMS: atom_id res chain seq x y z
N MET A 1 -17.22 -1.93 -14.09
CA MET A 1 -18.26 -2.53 -13.25
C MET A 1 -17.71 -3.89 -12.85
N TYR A 2 -17.23 -4.03 -11.61
CA TYR A 2 -16.78 -5.32 -11.12
C TYR A 2 -18.05 -6.12 -10.80
N ILE A 3 -18.27 -7.22 -11.53
CA ILE A 3 -19.43 -8.08 -11.32
C ILE A 3 -19.03 -9.07 -10.23
N GLU A 4 -19.67 -8.94 -9.08
CA GLU A 4 -19.58 -9.89 -7.99
C GLU A 4 -20.67 -10.95 -8.17
N SER A 5 -20.27 -12.23 -8.14
CA SER A 5 -21.21 -13.37 -8.08
C SER A 5 -21.55 -13.66 -6.62
N ASP A 6 -22.76 -14.18 -6.37
CA ASP A 6 -23.40 -14.32 -5.04
C ASP A 6 -22.72 -15.27 -4.03
N GLY A 7 -21.50 -15.72 -4.33
CA GLY A 7 -20.68 -16.59 -3.49
C GLY A 7 -19.34 -15.98 -3.04
N SER A 8 -19.12 -14.67 -3.17
CA SER A 8 -17.84 -14.03 -2.84
C SER A 8 -17.57 -14.05 -1.33
N ARG A 9 -17.08 -15.18 -0.82
CA ARG A 9 -16.29 -15.18 0.41
C ARG A 9 -15.21 -14.12 0.23
N LYS A 10 -15.14 -13.17 1.17
CA LYS A 10 -14.01 -12.22 1.26
C LYS A 10 -12.73 -13.01 1.02
N SER A 11 -12.04 -12.72 -0.08
CA SER A 11 -10.82 -13.42 -0.44
C SER A 11 -9.61 -12.56 -0.07
N LEU A 12 -8.50 -13.25 0.19
CA LEU A 12 -7.20 -12.62 0.38
C LEU A 12 -6.63 -12.32 -1.01
N GLY A 13 -6.24 -11.07 -1.24
CA GLY A 13 -5.45 -10.70 -2.41
C GLY A 13 -3.95 -10.79 -2.11
N ASP A 14 -3.17 -9.98 -2.80
CA ASP A 14 -1.72 -9.87 -2.62
C ASP A 14 -1.32 -9.73 -1.16
N VAL A 15 -0.17 -10.31 -0.82
CA VAL A 15 0.38 -10.35 0.54
C VAL A 15 1.81 -9.82 0.58
N ASP A 16 2.18 -9.28 1.72
CA ASP A 16 3.56 -9.02 2.12
C ASP A 16 3.77 -9.52 3.55
N VAL A 17 4.94 -10.10 3.84
CA VAL A 17 5.24 -10.70 5.15
C VAL A 17 6.64 -10.28 5.57
N LEU A 18 6.76 -9.83 6.82
CA LEU A 18 8.06 -9.55 7.44
C LEU A 18 8.12 -10.11 8.87
N TYR A 19 9.34 -10.38 9.33
CA TYR A 19 9.59 -10.84 10.70
C TYR A 19 10.31 -9.76 11.49
N HIS A 20 9.80 -9.45 12.68
CA HIS A 20 10.38 -8.47 13.58
C HIS A 20 10.14 -8.88 15.04
N GLU A 21 11.20 -8.86 15.85
CA GLU A 21 11.13 -9.09 17.30
C GLU A 21 10.31 -10.31 17.75
N GLY A 22 10.48 -11.44 17.07
CA GLY A 22 9.77 -12.68 17.44
C GLY A 22 8.41 -12.86 16.77
N ILE A 23 7.94 -11.86 16.00
CA ILE A 23 6.60 -11.82 15.41
C ILE A 23 6.70 -11.70 13.89
N TYR A 24 5.94 -12.54 13.18
CA TYR A 24 5.63 -12.34 11.77
C TYR A 24 4.47 -11.36 11.65
N HIS A 25 4.60 -10.36 10.80
CA HIS A 25 3.55 -9.44 10.40
C HIS A 25 3.19 -9.75 8.94
N LEU A 26 1.92 -10.06 8.69
CA LEU A 26 1.36 -10.29 7.37
C LEU A 26 0.41 -9.14 7.03
N PHE A 27 0.72 -8.45 5.94
CA PHE A 27 -0.12 -7.42 5.35
C PHE A 27 -0.77 -7.98 4.09
N HIS A 28 -2.06 -7.71 3.88
CA HIS A 28 -2.75 -8.25 2.71
C HIS A 28 -3.91 -7.38 2.20
N LEU A 29 -4.22 -7.55 0.93
CA LEU A 29 -5.45 -7.00 0.34
C LEU A 29 -6.67 -7.83 0.78
N VAL A 30 -7.80 -7.14 0.94
CA VAL A 30 -9.11 -7.76 1.13
C VAL A 30 -9.97 -7.48 -0.10
N LEU A 31 -10.33 -8.55 -0.79
CA LEU A 31 -11.22 -8.51 -1.92
C LEU A 31 -12.68 -8.68 -1.46
N PRO A 32 -13.64 -8.01 -2.13
CA PRO A 32 -13.45 -7.15 -3.30
C PRO A 32 -13.11 -5.69 -2.96
N ASN A 33 -13.24 -5.30 -1.69
CA ASN A 33 -13.44 -3.90 -1.34
C ASN A 33 -12.19 -3.01 -1.41
N HIS A 34 -10.95 -3.52 -1.33
CA HIS A 34 -9.71 -2.72 -1.46
C HIS A 34 -9.66 -1.40 -0.65
N ASP A 35 -10.52 -1.25 0.36
CA ASP A 35 -10.67 -0.02 1.15
C ASP A 35 -9.55 0.13 2.18
N TYR A 36 -8.84 -0.97 2.46
CA TYR A 36 -7.76 -1.02 3.42
C TYR A 36 -6.77 -2.15 3.15
N ILE A 37 -5.57 -1.99 3.67
CA ILE A 37 -4.58 -3.04 3.87
C ILE A 37 -4.83 -3.67 5.24
N ALA A 38 -5.12 -4.96 5.24
CA ALA A 38 -5.33 -5.74 6.45
C ALA A 38 -4.00 -6.18 7.06
N HIS A 39 -3.99 -6.43 8.37
CA HIS A 39 -2.82 -6.87 9.11
C HIS A 39 -3.17 -8.05 10.03
N ALA A 40 -2.30 -9.05 10.04
CA ALA A 40 -2.34 -10.17 10.97
C ALA A 40 -0.92 -10.46 11.48
N ILE A 41 -0.84 -11.03 12.68
CA ILE A 41 0.42 -11.41 13.30
C ILE A 41 0.49 -12.90 13.62
N SER A 42 1.70 -13.45 13.66
CA SER A 42 1.95 -14.85 14.04
C SER A 42 3.29 -14.99 14.76
N ARG A 43 3.42 -16.00 15.63
CA ARG A 43 4.70 -16.39 16.24
C ARG A 43 5.42 -17.49 15.47
N ASP A 44 4.69 -18.24 14.63
CA ASP A 44 5.18 -19.45 13.98
C ASP A 44 4.97 -19.46 12.45
N GLY A 45 4.29 -18.44 11.91
CA GLY A 45 3.95 -18.34 10.48
C GLY A 45 2.83 -19.28 10.04
N LEU A 46 2.24 -20.06 10.95
CA LEU A 46 1.20 -21.04 10.67
C LEU A 46 -0.16 -20.60 11.24
N TYR A 47 -0.17 -20.08 12.47
CA TYR A 47 -1.36 -19.58 13.14
C TYR A 47 -1.36 -18.05 13.18
N TRP A 48 -2.37 -17.44 12.59
CA TRP A 48 -2.44 -15.99 12.39
C TRP A 48 -3.59 -15.38 13.17
N ILE A 49 -3.31 -14.29 13.88
CA ILE A 49 -4.27 -13.49 14.63
C ILE A 49 -4.41 -12.15 13.92
N ARG A 50 -5.62 -11.79 13.53
CA ARG A 50 -5.91 -10.49 12.93
C ARG A 50 -5.81 -9.40 13.99
N VAL A 51 -5.18 -8.30 13.63
CA VAL A 51 -5.07 -7.07 14.44
C VAL A 51 -5.72 -5.91 13.69
N GLU A 52 -5.54 -4.68 14.16
CA GLU A 52 -6.02 -3.47 13.51
C GLU A 52 -5.60 -3.41 12.04
N ASN A 53 -6.44 -2.84 11.17
CA ASN A 53 -6.05 -2.63 9.78
C ASN A 53 -4.88 -1.66 9.71
N ALA A 54 -3.90 -1.96 8.86
CA ALA A 54 -2.70 -1.15 8.75
C ALA A 54 -2.97 0.21 8.10
N LEU A 55 -3.69 0.23 6.98
CA LEU A 55 -3.88 1.45 6.20
C LEU A 55 -5.24 1.47 5.54
N PHE A 56 -5.92 2.62 5.51
CA PHE A 56 -7.20 2.81 4.83
C PHE A 56 -7.03 3.70 3.59
N ILE A 57 -7.99 3.69 2.66
CA ILE A 57 -8.09 4.69 1.59
C ILE A 57 -8.06 6.12 2.14
N GLY A 58 -7.68 7.08 1.29
CA GLY A 58 -7.68 8.49 1.65
C GLY A 58 -9.08 9.03 1.92
N HIS A 59 -9.15 10.22 2.54
CA HIS A 59 -10.40 10.96 2.62
C HIS A 59 -10.89 11.33 1.21
N PRO A 60 -12.21 11.55 1.01
CA PRO A 60 -12.74 11.96 -0.28
C PRO A 60 -11.96 13.16 -0.86
N GLY A 61 -11.50 13.04 -2.11
CA GLY A 61 -10.68 14.03 -2.78
C GLY A 61 -9.17 13.79 -2.68
N SER A 62 -8.71 12.86 -1.82
CA SER A 62 -7.32 12.39 -1.84
C SER A 62 -7.02 11.58 -3.11
N TRP A 63 -5.74 11.49 -3.48
CA TRP A 63 -5.29 10.80 -4.70
C TRP A 63 -5.50 9.28 -4.66
N ASP A 64 -5.74 8.71 -3.48
CA ASP A 64 -5.97 7.30 -3.18
C ASP A 64 -7.33 7.05 -2.49
N ASP A 65 -8.32 7.90 -2.76
CA ASP A 65 -9.65 7.87 -2.15
C ASP A 65 -10.61 6.80 -2.72
N SER A 66 -10.14 5.94 -3.64
CA SER A 66 -10.95 4.86 -4.23
C SER A 66 -10.55 3.47 -3.76
N MET A 67 -9.32 3.03 -4.02
CA MET A 67 -8.86 1.69 -3.70
C MET A 67 -7.35 1.69 -3.45
N LEU A 68 -6.93 0.83 -2.53
CA LEU A 68 -5.53 0.46 -2.31
C LEU A 68 -5.21 -0.88 -2.97
N TRP A 69 -3.96 -1.02 -3.40
CA TRP A 69 -3.41 -2.19 -4.06
C TRP A 69 -2.10 -2.60 -3.39
N THR A 70 -1.38 -3.51 -4.04
CA THR A 70 -0.16 -4.16 -3.54
C THR A 70 0.75 -3.20 -2.77
N MET A 71 1.26 -3.72 -1.66
CA MET A 71 2.04 -3.01 -0.67
C MET A 71 3.37 -3.72 -0.49
N HIS A 72 4.34 -2.99 0.04
CA HIS A 72 5.58 -3.57 0.52
C HIS A 72 6.11 -2.79 1.73
N VAL A 73 6.42 -3.50 2.82
CA VAL A 73 6.90 -2.95 4.08
C VAL A 73 8.38 -3.23 4.26
N THR A 74 9.14 -2.19 4.61
CA THR A 74 10.59 -2.28 4.88
C THR A 74 10.97 -1.41 6.08
N PRO A 75 12.09 -1.70 6.76
CA PRO A 75 12.71 -0.74 7.65
C PRO A 75 13.03 0.57 6.91
N ASP A 76 12.94 1.70 7.61
CA ASP A 76 13.39 2.99 7.08
C ASP A 76 14.92 3.08 7.19
N PRO A 77 15.67 3.12 6.06
CA PRO A 77 17.13 3.16 6.10
C PRO A 77 17.68 4.49 6.65
N HIS A 78 16.84 5.53 6.79
CA HIS A 78 17.24 6.85 7.28
C HIS A 78 16.75 7.12 8.70
N ARG A 79 15.89 6.27 9.26
CA ARG A 79 15.32 6.42 10.60
C ARG A 79 15.33 5.05 11.31
N PRO A 80 16.42 4.69 12.02
CA PRO A 80 16.52 3.41 12.71
C PRO A 80 15.34 3.17 13.65
N GLY A 81 14.77 1.97 13.62
CA GLY A 81 13.58 1.60 14.40
C GLY A 81 12.25 2.03 13.76
N HIS A 82 12.26 2.80 12.68
CA HIS A 82 11.05 3.14 11.93
C HIS A 82 10.85 2.23 10.72
N TRP A 83 9.62 2.19 10.25
CA TRP A 83 9.15 1.39 9.15
C TRP A 83 8.48 2.24 8.10
N ARG A 84 8.53 1.78 6.86
CA ARG A 84 7.84 2.38 5.72
C ARG A 84 7.08 1.32 4.94
N MET A 85 5.84 1.65 4.57
CA MET A 85 4.99 0.88 3.68
C MET A 85 4.82 1.66 2.38
N PHE A 86 5.31 1.12 1.27
CA PHE A 86 4.92 1.59 -0.05
C PHE A 86 3.65 0.87 -0.46
N TYR A 87 2.73 1.57 -1.10
CA TYR A 87 1.46 0.99 -1.56
C TYR A 87 1.02 1.65 -2.85
N THR A 88 0.23 0.95 -3.66
CA THR A 88 -0.39 1.56 -4.84
C THR A 88 -1.80 2.03 -4.48
N GLY A 89 -2.19 3.22 -4.96
CA GLY A 89 -3.52 3.78 -4.75
C GLY A 89 -4.11 4.34 -6.04
N ILE A 90 -5.43 4.41 -6.08
CA ILE A 90 -6.20 5.04 -7.16
C ILE A 90 -7.24 6.02 -6.60
N SER A 91 -7.57 7.04 -7.38
CA SER A 91 -8.60 8.03 -7.03
C SER A 91 -9.91 7.80 -7.76
N ARG A 92 -11.01 8.16 -7.10
CA ARG A 92 -12.35 8.28 -7.67
C ARG A 92 -12.40 9.35 -8.75
N HIS A 93 -11.67 10.46 -8.57
CA HIS A 93 -11.60 11.57 -9.51
C HIS A 93 -11.08 11.13 -10.89
N ASP A 94 -10.05 10.28 -10.90
CA ASP A 94 -9.49 9.71 -12.14
C ASP A 94 -10.25 8.46 -12.63
N ARG A 95 -11.39 8.11 -12.01
CA ARG A 95 -12.17 6.89 -12.30
C ARG A 95 -11.33 5.61 -12.25
N GLY A 96 -10.31 5.58 -11.39
CA GLY A 96 -9.38 4.44 -11.28
C GLY A 96 -8.39 4.27 -12.44
N LEU A 97 -8.32 5.22 -13.38
CA LEU A 97 -7.49 5.09 -14.59
C LEU A 97 -6.00 5.36 -14.37
N LYS A 98 -5.63 5.94 -13.21
CA LYS A 98 -4.25 6.32 -12.88
C LYS A 98 -3.85 5.69 -11.56
N GLN A 99 -2.86 4.80 -11.61
CA GLN A 99 -2.22 4.21 -10.45
C GLN A 99 -1.03 5.06 -10.03
N ARG A 100 -0.85 5.23 -8.71
CA ARG A 100 0.24 6.01 -8.11
C ARG A 100 0.75 5.30 -6.87
N ILE A 101 1.97 5.62 -6.44
CA ILE A 101 2.62 4.97 -5.29
C ILE A 101 2.59 5.90 -4.07
N GLY A 102 1.89 5.50 -3.02
CA GLY A 102 1.94 6.16 -1.73
C GLY A 102 3.04 5.59 -0.84
N MET A 103 3.36 6.32 0.23
CA MET A 103 4.15 5.81 1.34
C MET A 103 3.42 6.09 2.65
N ALA A 104 3.49 5.17 3.60
CA ALA A 104 3.10 5.37 4.99
C ALA A 104 4.27 5.01 5.90
N ARG A 105 4.33 5.62 7.08
CA ARG A 105 5.38 5.42 8.09
C ARG A 105 4.77 4.83 9.36
N SER A 106 5.54 4.00 10.06
CA SER A 106 5.17 3.42 11.35
C SER A 106 6.39 3.33 12.27
N GLU A 107 6.16 3.40 13.58
CA GLU A 107 7.18 3.19 14.62
C GLU A 107 7.10 1.78 15.22
N ASP A 108 5.98 1.07 15.02
CA ASP A 108 5.66 -0.16 15.74
C ASP A 108 5.07 -1.27 14.85
N LEU A 109 4.90 -1.03 13.54
CA LEU A 109 4.22 -1.89 12.55
C LEU A 109 2.69 -2.04 12.72
N TYR A 110 2.08 -1.42 13.74
CA TYR A 110 0.64 -1.45 13.98
C TYR A 110 -0.03 -0.14 13.57
N ASN A 111 0.59 0.98 13.92
CA ASN A 111 0.08 2.31 13.67
C ASN A 111 0.79 2.95 12.48
N TRP A 112 0.02 3.31 11.46
CA TRP A 112 0.56 3.85 10.21
C TRP A 112 0.03 5.25 9.93
N THR A 113 0.94 6.14 9.56
CA THR A 113 0.63 7.50 9.11
C THR A 113 1.03 7.64 7.65
N LYS A 114 0.09 8.01 6.77
CA LYS A 114 0.41 8.32 5.38
C LYS A 114 1.39 9.48 5.33
N ALA A 115 2.45 9.34 4.56
CA ALA A 115 3.34 10.45 4.26
C ALA A 115 2.65 11.40 3.28
N ASP A 116 2.97 12.69 3.41
CA ASP A 116 2.54 13.67 2.43
C ASP A 116 3.12 13.32 1.05
N VAL A 117 2.27 13.47 0.04
CA VAL A 117 2.64 13.23 -1.35
C VAL A 117 2.83 14.55 -2.08
N SER A 118 4.08 14.95 -2.26
CA SER A 118 4.41 15.98 -3.24
C SER A 118 4.96 15.32 -4.51
N TRP A 119 4.05 15.05 -5.44
CA TRP A 119 4.43 14.54 -6.76
C TRP A 119 5.09 15.66 -7.57
N VAL A 120 6.38 15.92 -7.34
CA VAL A 120 7.14 16.85 -8.16
C VAL A 120 7.64 16.12 -9.39
N HIS A 121 6.93 16.28 -10.52
CA HIS A 121 7.45 15.89 -11.82
C HIS A 121 8.33 17.01 -12.38
N GLU A 122 9.64 16.93 -12.17
CA GLU A 122 10.59 17.83 -12.83
C GLU A 122 10.93 17.28 -14.22
N GLY A 123 10.16 17.70 -15.24
CA GLY A 123 10.46 17.41 -16.64
C GLY A 123 9.26 17.50 -17.58
N LYS A 124 9.51 17.56 -18.89
CA LYS A 124 8.57 17.01 -19.88
C LYS A 124 8.80 15.51 -19.88
N LEU A 125 7.76 14.69 -19.73
CA LEU A 125 7.87 13.25 -20.01
C LEU A 125 8.55 13.11 -21.40
N PRO A 126 9.74 12.50 -21.50
CA PRO A 126 10.30 12.23 -22.81
C PRO A 126 9.30 11.38 -23.57
N ARG A 127 9.07 11.69 -24.86
CA ARG A 127 8.37 10.76 -25.75
C ARG A 127 9.15 9.45 -25.69
N LYS A 128 8.55 8.43 -25.08
CA LYS A 128 9.21 7.16 -24.78
C LYS A 128 9.73 6.50 -26.08
N PRO A 129 11.03 6.23 -26.25
CA PRO A 129 11.49 5.20 -27.17
C PRO A 129 10.92 3.85 -26.71
N ARG A 130 10.51 2.97 -27.64
CA ARG A 130 9.78 1.73 -27.31
C ARG A 130 10.51 0.80 -26.32
N ASP A 131 11.82 0.95 -26.15
CA ASP A 131 12.68 -0.07 -25.57
C ASP A 131 13.36 0.31 -24.23
N GLU A 132 13.01 1.44 -23.61
CA GLU A 132 13.56 1.81 -22.29
C GLU A 132 12.63 1.49 -21.10
N PRO A 133 13.19 1.04 -19.95
CA PRO A 133 12.43 0.80 -18.73
C PRO A 133 11.87 2.11 -18.18
N THR A 134 10.65 2.05 -17.65
CA THR A 134 9.98 3.23 -17.08
C THR A 134 10.59 3.54 -15.72
N ASN A 135 11.31 4.66 -15.59
CA ASN A 135 11.77 5.14 -14.30
C ASN A 135 10.57 5.68 -13.51
N ILE A 136 10.19 5.01 -12.42
CA ILE A 136 9.19 5.50 -11.46
C ILE A 136 9.97 6.22 -10.36
N VAL A 137 9.93 7.55 -10.37
CA VAL A 137 10.49 8.37 -9.29
C VAL A 137 9.36 8.64 -8.29
N ALA A 138 9.34 7.92 -7.18
CA ALA A 138 8.52 8.29 -6.03
C ALA A 138 9.31 9.29 -5.19
N LYS A 139 8.93 10.57 -5.25
CA LYS A 139 9.46 11.59 -4.34
C LYS A 139 8.51 11.64 -3.15
N VAL A 140 9.02 11.29 -1.98
CA VAL A 140 8.31 11.45 -0.71
C VAL A 140 9.07 12.53 0.05
N ASP A 141 8.39 13.58 0.47
CA ASP A 141 9.06 14.67 1.21
C ASP A 141 9.58 14.15 2.56
N SER A 142 10.76 14.67 2.91
CA SER A 142 11.60 14.27 4.04
C SER A 142 10.97 14.51 5.40
#